data_AF-A0A0E2L4R5-F1
#
_entry.id   AF-A0A0E2L4R5-F1
#
_cell.length_a   1.000
_cell.length_b   1.000
_cell.length_c   1.000
_cell.angle_alpha   90.00
_cell.angle_beta   90.00
_cell.angle_gamma   90.00
#
_symmetry.space_group_name_H-M   'P 1'
#
loop_
_entity.id
_entity.type
_entity.pdbx_description
1 polymer ?
#
loop_
_entity_poly.entity_id
_entity_poly.type
_entity_poly.pdbx_seq_one_letter_code
_entity_poly.pdbx_strand_id
1 'polypeptide(L)'
;MAQVINTNSLSLITQNNINKNQSALSSSIERLSSGLRINSAKDDAAGQAIANRFTSNIKGLTQAARNANDGISVAQTTEGALSEINNNLQRIRELTVQASTGTNSDSDLDSIQDEIKSRLDEIDRVSGQTQFNGVNVLAKDGSMKIQVGANDGETITIDLKKIDSDTLGLNGFNVNGKGTITNKAATVSDLTSAGAKLNTTTGLYDLKTENTLLTTDAAFDKLGNGDKVTVGGVDYTYNAKSGDFTTTKSTAGTGVDAAAQATDSAKKRDALAATLHADVGKSVNGSYTTKDGTVSFETDSAGNITIGGSQAYVDDAGNLTTNNAGSAAKADMKALLKAASEGSDGASLTFNGTEYTIAKATPATTSPVAPLIPGGITYQATVSKDVVLSETKAAAATSSITFNSGVLSKTIGFTAGESSDAAKSYVDDKGGITNVADYTVSYSVNKDNGSVTVAGYASATDTNKDYAPAIGTAVNVNSAGKITTETTSAGSATTNPLAALDDAISSIDKFRSSLGAIQNRLDSAVTNLNNTTTNLSEAQSRIQDADYATEVSNMSKAQIIQQAGNSVLAKANQVPQQVLSLLQG
;
A
#
# COMPACT_ATOMS: atom_id res chain seq x y z
N MET A 1 -80.16 52.39 64.98
CA MET A 1 -79.54 51.05 64.87
C MET A 1 -80.57 50.05 65.33
N ALA A 2 -81.01 49.13 64.46
CA ALA A 2 -81.96 48.10 64.85
C ALA A 2 -81.27 47.11 65.81
N GLN A 3 -81.68 47.09 67.08
CA GLN A 3 -81.19 46.11 68.06
C GLN A 3 -81.92 44.79 67.85
N VAL A 4 -81.33 43.92 67.04
CA VAL A 4 -81.81 42.54 66.85
C VAL A 4 -81.02 41.65 67.81
N ILE A 5 -81.68 41.08 68.83
CA ILE A 5 -81.01 40.33 69.91
C ILE A 5 -80.46 38.97 69.44
N ASN A 6 -81.07 38.37 68.41
CA ASN A 6 -80.73 37.02 67.96
C ASN A 6 -79.51 36.97 67.01
N THR A 7 -79.04 38.11 66.49
CA THR A 7 -77.86 38.16 65.61
C THR A 7 -77.02 39.37 65.94
N ASN A 8 -75.94 39.17 66.70
CA ASN A 8 -75.00 40.23 67.06
C ASN A 8 -74.07 40.56 65.89
N SER A 9 -74.49 41.51 65.05
CA SER A 9 -73.73 41.95 63.89
C SER A 9 -72.34 42.49 64.24
N LEU A 10 -72.18 43.18 65.38
CA LEU A 10 -70.87 43.71 65.81
C LEU A 10 -69.88 42.60 66.18
N SER A 11 -70.36 41.57 66.86
CA SER A 11 -69.56 40.37 67.18
C SER A 11 -69.21 39.58 65.90
N LEU A 12 -70.16 39.41 64.97
CA LEU A 12 -69.93 38.73 63.70
C LEU A 12 -68.93 39.49 62.80
N ILE A 13 -69.00 40.82 62.73
CA ILE A 13 -68.03 41.65 62.01
C ILE A 13 -66.65 41.54 62.66
N THR A 14 -66.58 41.59 63.99
CA THR A 14 -65.31 41.45 64.74
C THR A 14 -64.71 40.07 64.53
N GLN A 15 -65.52 39.01 64.55
CA GLN A 15 -65.08 37.63 64.31
C GLN A 15 -64.64 37.41 62.85
N ASN A 16 -65.32 38.00 61.87
CA ASN A 16 -64.86 38.01 60.47
C ASN A 16 -63.51 38.74 60.30
N ASN A 17 -63.31 39.86 61.01
CA ASN A 17 -62.04 40.59 61.00
C ASN A 17 -60.91 39.82 61.72
N ILE A 18 -61.20 39.15 62.84
CA ILE A 18 -60.27 38.26 63.54
C ILE A 18 -59.87 37.08 62.65
N ASN A 19 -60.83 36.44 61.96
CA ASN A 19 -60.55 35.34 61.04
C ASN A 19 -59.68 35.79 59.84
N LYS A 20 -59.95 36.99 59.30
CA LYS A 20 -59.13 37.60 58.24
C LYS A 20 -57.71 37.89 58.72
N ASN A 21 -57.57 38.38 59.94
CA ASN A 21 -56.27 38.70 60.54
C ASN A 21 -55.48 37.44 60.96
N GLN A 22 -56.16 36.39 61.45
CA GLN A 22 -55.58 35.07 61.70
C GLN A 22 -55.00 34.48 60.40
N SER A 23 -55.72 34.62 59.28
CA SER A 23 -55.24 34.19 57.96
C SER A 23 -54.02 34.98 57.47
N ALA A 24 -54.00 36.30 57.70
CA ALA A 24 -52.85 37.16 57.37
C ALA A 24 -51.61 36.83 58.24
N LEU A 25 -51.81 36.56 59.53
CA LEU A 25 -50.77 36.10 60.45
C LEU A 25 -50.20 34.75 60.02
N SER A 26 -51.05 33.77 59.70
CA SER A 26 -50.62 32.46 59.20
C SER A 26 -49.80 32.57 57.91
N SER A 27 -50.22 33.43 56.96
CA SER A 27 -49.47 33.67 55.72
C SER A 27 -48.11 34.33 55.98
N SER A 28 -48.03 35.30 56.89
CA SER A 28 -46.75 35.96 57.24
C SER A 28 -45.78 34.97 57.92
N ILE A 29 -46.29 34.09 58.78
CA ILE A 29 -45.49 33.02 59.41
C ILE A 29 -45.01 32.02 58.37
N GLU A 30 -45.85 31.63 57.42
CA GLU A 30 -45.51 30.70 56.34
C GLU A 30 -44.41 31.29 55.43
N ARG A 31 -44.49 32.58 55.10
CA ARG A 31 -43.48 33.29 54.30
C ARG A 31 -42.17 33.48 55.05
N LEU A 32 -42.21 33.80 56.35
CA LEU A 32 -41.01 33.89 57.20
C LEU A 32 -40.33 32.53 57.38
N SER A 33 -41.12 31.46 57.50
CA SER A 33 -40.62 30.09 57.68
C SER A 33 -40.00 29.54 56.40
N SER A 34 -40.64 29.77 55.24
CA SER A 34 -40.14 29.32 53.94
C SER A 34 -39.04 30.23 53.37
N GLY A 35 -38.95 31.47 53.83
CA GLY A 35 -38.10 32.52 53.23
C GLY A 35 -38.64 33.01 51.87
N LEU A 36 -39.80 32.52 51.43
CA LEU A 36 -40.37 32.81 50.12
C LEU A 36 -41.64 33.64 50.28
N ARG A 37 -41.73 34.77 49.57
CA ARG A 37 -42.93 35.58 49.42
C ARG A 37 -44.03 34.84 48.66
N ILE A 38 -43.65 34.03 47.67
CA ILE A 38 -44.57 33.22 46.85
C ILE A 38 -44.38 31.75 47.22
N ASN A 39 -45.23 31.24 48.11
CA ASN A 39 -45.19 29.82 48.52
C ASN A 39 -46.19 28.96 47.74
N SER A 40 -47.30 29.55 47.28
CA SER A 40 -48.35 28.86 46.54
C SER A 40 -48.88 29.65 45.34
N ALA A 41 -49.58 28.99 44.42
CA ALA A 41 -50.22 29.62 43.25
C ALA A 41 -51.27 30.67 43.62
N LYS A 42 -51.78 30.60 44.86
CA LYS A 42 -52.74 31.56 45.41
C LYS A 42 -52.09 32.91 45.72
N ASP A 43 -50.79 32.93 46.03
CA ASP A 43 -50.07 34.15 46.41
C ASP A 43 -49.80 35.04 45.19
N ASP A 44 -49.30 34.44 44.10
CA ASP A 44 -49.10 35.09 42.80
C ASP A 44 -48.92 34.03 41.71
N ALA A 45 -49.98 33.76 40.94
CA ALA A 45 -49.96 32.74 39.89
C ALA A 45 -48.96 33.07 38.76
N ALA A 46 -48.79 34.34 38.41
CA ALA A 46 -47.87 34.76 37.35
C ALA A 46 -46.42 34.72 37.85
N GLY A 47 -46.17 35.21 39.06
CA GLY A 47 -44.87 35.14 39.72
C GLY A 47 -44.40 33.71 39.92
N GLN A 48 -45.29 32.80 40.34
CA GLN A 48 -44.95 31.38 40.48
C GLN A 48 -44.65 30.71 39.11
N ALA A 49 -45.40 31.04 38.05
CA ALA A 49 -45.14 30.51 36.71
C ALA A 49 -43.77 30.95 36.18
N ILE A 50 -43.40 32.22 36.38
CA ILE A 50 -42.08 32.75 36.00
C ILE A 50 -40.96 32.09 36.83
N ALA A 51 -41.15 31.98 38.15
CA ALA A 51 -40.18 31.34 39.05
C ALA A 51 -39.98 29.85 38.70
N ASN A 52 -41.04 29.13 38.33
CA ASN A 52 -40.95 27.75 37.84
C ASN A 52 -40.13 27.68 36.54
N ARG A 53 -40.35 28.61 35.60
CA ARG A 53 -39.56 28.67 34.35
C ARG A 53 -38.10 28.99 34.63
N PHE A 54 -37.79 29.92 35.54
CA PHE A 54 -36.42 30.21 35.96
C PHE A 54 -35.77 29.01 36.64
N THR A 55 -36.49 28.30 37.51
CA THR A 55 -36.00 27.06 38.14
C THR A 55 -35.65 26.00 37.09
N SER A 56 -36.52 25.78 36.10
CA SER A 56 -36.26 24.84 35.00
C SER A 56 -35.05 25.26 34.17
N ASN A 57 -34.95 26.53 33.83
CA ASN A 57 -33.80 27.06 33.08
C ASN A 57 -32.50 26.95 33.89
N ILE A 58 -32.49 27.33 35.17
CA ILE A 58 -31.31 27.22 36.05
C ILE A 58 -30.83 25.77 36.14
N LYS A 59 -31.74 24.81 36.35
CA LYS A 59 -31.40 23.39 36.34
C LYS A 59 -30.87 22.93 34.97
N GLY A 60 -31.49 23.38 33.88
CA GLY A 60 -31.04 23.11 32.52
C GLY A 60 -29.64 23.65 32.24
N LEU A 61 -29.38 24.91 32.57
CA LEU A 61 -28.07 25.57 32.40
C LEU A 61 -27.00 24.94 33.29
N THR A 62 -27.34 24.52 34.51
CA THR A 62 -26.42 23.82 35.42
C THR A 62 -26.03 22.45 34.85
N GLN A 63 -26.99 21.72 34.28
CA GLN A 63 -26.69 20.47 33.57
C GLN A 63 -25.87 20.72 32.29
N ALA A 64 -26.20 21.76 31.53
CA ALA A 64 -25.46 22.14 30.34
C ALA A 64 -24.00 22.52 30.66
N ALA A 65 -23.74 23.18 31.80
CA ALA A 65 -22.40 23.48 32.26
C ALA A 65 -21.62 22.19 32.60
N ARG A 66 -22.27 21.19 33.21
CA ARG A 66 -21.65 19.86 33.44
C ARG A 66 -21.35 19.15 32.11
N ASN A 67 -22.32 19.11 31.19
CA ASN A 67 -22.12 18.53 29.86
C ASN A 67 -20.96 19.22 29.10
N ALA A 68 -20.83 20.54 29.22
CA ALA A 68 -19.73 21.28 28.61
C ALA A 68 -18.37 20.89 29.21
N ASN A 69 -18.28 20.69 30.53
CA ASN A 69 -17.08 20.16 31.19
C ASN A 69 -16.75 18.72 30.77
N ASP A 70 -17.76 17.88 30.56
CA ASP A 70 -17.58 16.54 29.99
C ASP A 70 -17.03 16.63 28.55
N GLY A 71 -17.55 17.58 27.75
CA GLY A 71 -17.03 17.87 26.42
C GLY A 71 -15.56 18.31 26.42
N ILE A 72 -15.14 19.13 27.39
CA ILE A 72 -13.73 19.50 27.59
C ILE A 72 -12.90 18.26 27.92
N SER A 73 -13.42 17.40 28.80
CA SER A 73 -12.72 16.16 29.20
C SER A 73 -12.54 15.19 28.02
N VAL A 74 -13.55 15.05 27.15
CA VAL A 74 -13.45 14.29 25.89
C VAL A 74 -12.39 14.88 24.98
N ALA A 75 -12.40 16.20 24.78
CA ALA A 75 -11.45 16.89 23.92
C ALA A 75 -10.01 16.74 24.46
N GLN A 76 -9.79 16.86 25.77
CA GLN A 76 -8.49 16.66 26.42
C GLN A 76 -8.01 15.21 26.33
N THR A 77 -8.90 14.24 26.55
CA THR A 77 -8.56 12.80 26.40
C THR A 77 -8.14 12.49 24.97
N THR A 78 -8.87 13.04 24.00
CA THR A 78 -8.58 12.89 22.56
C THR A 78 -7.27 13.59 22.20
N GLU A 79 -7.03 14.80 22.70
CA GLU A 79 -5.79 15.54 22.46
C GLU A 79 -4.57 14.85 23.07
N GLY A 80 -4.70 14.26 24.26
CA GLY A 80 -3.65 13.44 24.86
C GLY A 80 -3.27 12.25 24.00
N ALA A 81 -4.26 11.50 23.49
CA ALA A 81 -4.01 10.41 22.56
C ALA A 81 -3.37 10.88 21.24
N LEU A 82 -3.84 12.01 20.68
CA LEU A 82 -3.22 12.62 19.49
C LEU A 82 -1.78 13.09 19.75
N SER A 83 -1.46 13.52 20.97
CA SER A 83 -0.09 13.87 21.35
C SER A 83 0.82 12.65 21.34
N GLU A 84 0.35 11.50 21.85
CA GLU A 84 1.10 10.24 21.79
C GLU A 84 1.29 9.77 20.34
N ILE A 85 0.26 9.88 19.50
CA ILE A 85 0.40 9.57 18.07
C ILE A 85 1.42 10.51 17.41
N ASN A 86 1.38 11.81 17.71
CA ASN A 86 2.34 12.78 17.17
C ASN A 86 3.79 12.45 17.59
N ASN A 87 4.02 12.07 18.85
CA ASN A 87 5.34 11.62 19.33
C ASN A 87 5.83 10.38 18.57
N ASN A 88 4.95 9.40 18.33
CA ASN A 88 5.30 8.21 17.54
C ASN A 88 5.63 8.58 16.09
N LEU A 89 4.87 9.49 15.45
CA LEU A 89 5.19 9.96 14.10
C LEU A 89 6.52 10.71 14.03
N GLN A 90 6.83 11.55 15.01
CA GLN A 90 8.12 12.23 15.09
C GLN A 90 9.27 11.22 15.22
N ARG A 91 9.08 10.16 16.01
CA ARG A 91 10.06 9.06 16.12
C ARG A 91 10.22 8.29 14.80
N ILE A 92 9.11 7.99 14.11
CA ILE A 92 9.16 7.36 12.78
C ILE A 92 9.90 8.26 11.78
N ARG A 93 9.73 9.58 11.87
CA ARG A 93 10.44 10.56 11.05
C ARG A 93 11.94 10.56 11.31
N GLU A 94 12.38 10.51 12.57
CA GLU A 94 13.80 10.35 12.92
C GLU A 94 14.39 9.08 12.32
N LEU A 95 13.70 7.95 12.49
CA LEU A 95 14.09 6.64 11.94
C LEU A 95 14.15 6.66 10.41
N THR A 96 13.23 7.37 9.76
CA THR A 96 13.21 7.53 8.30
C THR A 96 14.40 8.36 7.81
N VAL A 97 14.75 9.45 8.50
CA VAL A 97 15.97 10.23 8.20
C VAL A 97 17.22 9.38 8.40
N GLN A 98 17.26 8.59 9.47
CA GLN A 98 18.36 7.66 9.74
C GLN A 98 18.48 6.64 8.59
N ALA A 99 17.39 5.98 8.21
CA ALA A 99 17.34 5.00 7.12
C ALA A 99 17.73 5.59 5.76
N SER A 100 17.43 6.87 5.50
CA SER A 100 17.79 7.55 4.25
C SER A 100 19.30 7.80 4.09
N THR A 101 20.11 7.52 5.12
CA THR A 101 21.58 7.67 5.03
C THR A 101 22.21 6.41 4.42
N GLY A 102 22.97 6.57 3.34
CA GLY A 102 23.59 5.45 2.60
C GLY A 102 24.71 4.70 3.32
N THR A 103 24.96 4.97 4.60
CA THR A 103 25.96 4.30 5.43
C THR A 103 25.42 3.10 6.20
N ASN A 104 24.10 2.90 6.24
CA ASN A 104 23.48 1.78 6.95
C ASN A 104 23.56 0.50 6.12
N SER A 105 23.74 -0.64 6.79
CA SER A 105 23.65 -1.95 6.15
C SER A 105 22.19 -2.40 5.99
N ASP A 106 21.94 -3.38 5.13
CA ASP A 106 20.59 -3.97 4.95
C ASP A 106 20.00 -4.46 6.29
N SER A 107 20.81 -5.04 7.18
CA SER A 107 20.35 -5.49 8.50
C SER A 107 19.99 -4.34 9.45
N ASP A 108 20.66 -3.19 9.31
CA ASP A 108 20.31 -1.99 10.08
C ASP A 108 18.99 -1.41 9.58
N LEU A 109 18.77 -1.40 8.26
CA LEU A 109 17.52 -0.97 7.66
C LEU A 109 16.34 -1.87 8.04
N ASP A 110 16.55 -3.19 8.14
CA ASP A 110 15.54 -4.12 8.63
C ASP A 110 15.18 -3.84 10.10
N SER A 111 16.18 -3.60 10.96
CA SER A 111 15.96 -3.27 12.37
C SER A 111 15.22 -1.93 12.54
N ILE A 112 15.55 -0.93 11.72
CA ILE A 112 14.84 0.35 11.69
C ILE A 112 13.40 0.16 11.24
N GLN A 113 13.16 -0.66 10.21
CA GLN A 113 11.82 -0.95 9.70
C GLN A 113 10.96 -1.69 10.74
N ASP A 114 11.53 -2.60 11.53
CA ASP A 114 10.84 -3.28 12.62
C ASP A 114 10.42 -2.31 13.74
N GLU A 115 11.28 -1.33 14.07
CA GLU A 115 10.92 -0.26 15.02
C GLU A 115 9.79 0.61 14.44
N ILE A 116 9.90 1.03 13.17
CA ILE A 116 8.85 1.81 12.49
C ILE A 116 7.52 1.07 12.51
N LYS A 117 7.51 -0.23 12.20
CA LYS A 117 6.30 -1.06 12.23
C LYS A 117 5.69 -1.10 13.64
N SER A 118 6.50 -1.33 14.67
CA SER A 118 6.04 -1.33 16.05
C SER A 118 5.42 0.02 16.47
N ARG A 119 5.93 1.13 15.94
CA ARG A 119 5.38 2.47 16.17
C ARG A 119 4.06 2.70 15.42
N LEU A 120 3.93 2.20 14.19
CA LEU A 120 2.67 2.24 13.44
C LEU A 120 1.59 1.38 14.11
N ASP A 121 1.94 0.18 14.56
CA ASP A 121 1.05 -0.70 15.33
C ASP A 121 0.61 -0.01 16.64
N GLU A 122 1.51 0.73 17.30
CA GLU A 122 1.18 1.51 18.49
C GLU A 122 0.23 2.68 18.19
N ILE A 123 0.39 3.36 17.05
CA ILE A 123 -0.54 4.40 16.58
C ILE A 123 -1.94 3.80 16.40
N ASP A 124 -2.03 2.66 15.72
CA ASP A 124 -3.29 1.97 15.48
C ASP A 124 -3.93 1.47 16.78
N ARG A 125 -3.10 0.99 17.72
CA ARG A 125 -3.55 0.59 19.06
C ARG A 125 -4.11 1.77 19.85
N VAL A 126 -3.38 2.89 19.92
CA VAL A 126 -3.84 4.10 20.63
C VAL A 126 -5.14 4.61 20.01
N SER A 127 -5.22 4.64 18.69
CA SER A 127 -6.43 5.05 17.97
C SER A 127 -7.65 4.16 18.26
N GLY A 128 -7.47 2.84 18.15
CA GLY A 128 -8.53 1.86 18.34
C GLY A 128 -9.00 1.69 19.78
N GLN A 129 -8.12 1.96 20.76
CA GLN A 129 -8.38 1.71 22.19
C GLN A 129 -8.68 2.98 23.00
N THR A 130 -8.39 4.18 22.49
CA THR A 130 -8.71 5.41 23.22
C THR A 130 -10.22 5.62 23.26
N GLN A 131 -10.78 5.53 24.46
CA GLN A 131 -12.20 5.70 24.72
C GLN A 131 -12.47 6.68 25.85
N PHE A 132 -13.57 7.42 25.72
CA PHE A 132 -14.16 8.19 26.81
C PHE A 132 -15.58 7.68 27.05
N ASN A 133 -15.85 7.20 28.28
CA ASN A 133 -17.15 6.64 28.65
C ASN A 133 -17.70 5.59 27.67
N GLY A 134 -16.82 4.70 27.16
CA GLY A 134 -17.16 3.64 26.20
C GLY A 134 -17.31 4.09 24.73
N VAL A 135 -17.08 5.38 24.42
CA VAL A 135 -17.06 5.89 23.05
C VAL A 135 -15.62 6.00 22.57
N ASN A 136 -15.28 5.28 21.50
CA ASN A 136 -13.96 5.38 20.85
C ASN A 136 -13.86 6.71 20.09
N VAL A 137 -12.93 7.57 20.50
CA VAL A 137 -12.85 8.96 20.01
C VAL A 137 -12.01 9.11 18.72
N LEU A 138 -11.20 8.09 18.38
CA LEU A 138 -10.31 8.09 17.20
C LEU A 138 -10.52 6.91 16.24
N ALA A 139 -11.38 5.95 16.58
CA ALA A 139 -11.52 4.70 15.80
C ALA A 139 -12.41 4.84 14.56
N LYS A 140 -13.29 5.86 14.51
CA LYS A 140 -14.21 6.09 13.39
C LYS A 140 -14.55 7.57 13.25
N ASP A 141 -14.90 7.96 12.04
CA ASP A 141 -15.46 9.28 11.80
C ASP A 141 -16.84 9.41 12.46
N GLY A 142 -17.11 10.58 13.00
CA GLY A 142 -18.37 10.88 13.67
C GLY A 142 -18.41 12.29 14.21
N SER A 143 -19.47 12.59 14.96
CA SER A 143 -19.63 13.88 15.62
C SER A 143 -20.33 13.68 16.96
N MET A 144 -19.85 14.37 17.99
CA MET A 144 -20.48 14.42 19.30
C MET A 144 -21.06 15.81 19.55
N LYS A 145 -22.39 15.88 19.71
CA LYS A 145 -23.08 17.14 20.02
C LYS A 145 -23.17 17.31 21.52
N ILE A 146 -22.54 18.35 22.04
CA ILE A 146 -22.60 18.72 23.46
C ILE A 146 -23.66 19.78 23.64
N GLN A 147 -24.71 19.47 24.38
CA GLN A 147 -25.77 20.42 24.73
C GLN A 147 -25.24 21.41 25.77
N VAL A 148 -25.09 22.68 25.37
CA VAL A 148 -24.48 23.77 26.15
C VAL A 148 -25.49 24.90 26.44
N GLY A 149 -26.77 24.58 26.45
CA GLY A 149 -27.83 25.52 26.76
C GLY A 149 -29.11 24.82 27.22
N ALA A 150 -30.10 25.62 27.62
CA ALA A 150 -31.34 25.12 28.20
C ALA A 150 -32.40 24.75 27.13
N ASN A 151 -32.22 25.18 25.88
CA ASN A 151 -33.16 24.90 24.79
C ASN A 151 -32.57 23.96 23.74
N ASP A 152 -33.44 23.24 23.05
CA ASP A 152 -33.04 22.32 21.99
C ASP A 152 -32.25 23.03 20.88
N GLY A 153 -31.16 22.40 20.42
CA GLY A 153 -30.31 22.91 19.33
C GLY A 153 -29.15 23.80 19.78
N GLU A 154 -29.10 24.23 21.04
CA GLU A 154 -27.98 24.98 21.63
C GLU A 154 -26.77 24.04 21.90
N THR A 155 -26.13 23.56 20.82
CA THR A 155 -25.06 22.55 20.89
C THR A 155 -23.73 23.04 20.32
N ILE A 156 -22.64 22.57 20.93
CA ILE A 156 -21.28 22.64 20.36
C ILE A 156 -20.94 21.23 19.87
N THR A 157 -20.56 21.12 18.59
CA THR A 157 -20.19 19.82 18.00
C THR A 157 -18.69 19.61 18.10
N ILE A 158 -18.29 18.44 18.58
CA ILE A 158 -16.93 17.90 18.53
C ILE A 158 -16.88 16.92 17.37
N ASP A 159 -16.03 17.18 16.38
CA ASP A 159 -15.82 16.25 15.28
C ASP A 159 -14.88 15.14 15.73
N LEU A 160 -15.29 13.88 15.52
CA LEU A 160 -14.44 12.70 15.72
C LEU A 160 -13.93 12.27 14.36
N LYS A 161 -12.61 12.05 14.26
CA LYS A 161 -11.98 11.58 13.02
C LYS A 161 -11.26 10.28 13.26
N LYS A 162 -11.37 9.37 12.30
CA LYS A 162 -10.58 8.15 12.26
C LYS A 162 -9.11 8.51 12.02
N ILE A 163 -8.23 8.18 12.97
CA ILE A 163 -6.79 8.44 12.87
C ILE A 163 -6.05 7.12 13.04
N ASP A 164 -5.76 6.42 11.96
CA ASP A 164 -4.93 5.21 11.98
C ASP A 164 -3.94 5.23 10.81
N SER A 165 -3.06 4.24 10.74
CA SER A 165 -2.04 4.12 9.70
C SER A 165 -2.64 4.22 8.29
N ASP A 166 -3.85 3.69 8.09
CA ASP A 166 -4.62 3.84 6.85
C ASP A 166 -5.02 5.30 6.57
N THR A 167 -5.72 5.98 7.48
CA THR A 167 -6.20 7.35 7.23
C THR A 167 -5.09 8.39 7.22
N LEU A 168 -3.95 8.09 7.86
CA LEU A 168 -2.72 8.89 7.78
C LEU A 168 -1.91 8.63 6.49
N GLY A 169 -2.30 7.67 5.66
CA GLY A 169 -1.58 7.33 4.43
C GLY A 169 -0.23 6.63 4.67
N LEU A 170 -0.07 6.00 5.84
CA LEU A 170 1.14 5.32 6.28
C LEU A 170 1.01 3.78 6.24
N ASN A 171 -0.11 3.25 5.75
CA ASN A 171 -0.24 1.81 5.52
C ASN A 171 0.79 1.35 4.49
N GLY A 172 1.59 0.35 4.86
CA GLY A 172 2.69 -0.12 4.05
C GLY A 172 3.90 0.83 3.99
N PHE A 173 4.01 1.79 4.92
CA PHE A 173 5.17 2.66 5.02
C PHE A 173 6.45 1.84 5.23
N ASN A 174 7.39 1.98 4.29
CA ASN A 174 8.59 1.16 4.22
C ASN A 174 9.82 1.99 3.81
N VAL A 175 10.91 1.85 4.58
CA VAL A 175 12.20 2.50 4.31
C VAL A 175 13.29 1.55 3.79
N ASN A 176 13.15 0.23 3.91
CA ASN A 176 14.17 -0.75 3.51
C ASN A 176 13.92 -1.40 2.13
N GLY A 177 12.76 -1.14 1.51
CA GLY A 177 12.37 -1.73 0.21
C GLY A 177 12.18 -3.25 0.22
N LYS A 178 12.15 -3.87 1.39
CA LYS A 178 11.93 -5.31 1.63
C LYS A 178 10.82 -5.45 2.69
N GLY A 179 9.59 -5.76 2.26
CA GLY A 179 8.47 -5.93 3.20
C GLY A 179 7.20 -6.38 2.51
N THR A 180 6.14 -6.59 3.29
CA THR A 180 4.79 -6.79 2.78
C THR A 180 3.94 -5.57 3.09
N ILE A 181 3.35 -4.97 2.07
CA ILE A 181 2.36 -3.91 2.22
C ILE A 181 0.96 -4.52 2.14
N THR A 182 0.02 -4.05 2.95
CA THR A 182 -1.39 -4.43 2.79
C THR A 182 -1.94 -3.68 1.58
N ASN A 183 -2.58 -4.41 0.67
CA ASN A 183 -3.15 -3.80 -0.52
C ASN A 183 -4.47 -3.10 -0.19
N LYS A 184 -4.67 -1.91 -0.76
CA LYS A 184 -5.91 -1.15 -0.60
C LYS A 184 -7.05 -1.89 -1.31
N ALA A 185 -8.22 -1.97 -0.68
CA ALA A 185 -9.42 -2.51 -1.34
C ALA A 185 -9.74 -1.73 -2.64
N ALA A 186 -9.99 -2.47 -3.73
CA ALA A 186 -10.27 -1.88 -5.02
C ALA A 186 -11.68 -1.27 -5.07
N THR A 187 -11.80 -0.18 -5.81
CA THR A 187 -13.06 0.51 -6.10
C THR A 187 -13.39 0.45 -7.59
N VAL A 188 -14.58 0.91 -7.98
CA VAL A 188 -14.97 1.05 -9.39
C VAL A 188 -14.02 1.98 -10.16
N SER A 189 -13.53 3.03 -9.51
CA SER A 189 -12.57 3.97 -10.11
C SER A 189 -11.24 3.27 -10.41
N ASP A 190 -10.81 2.37 -9.53
CA ASP A 190 -9.57 1.62 -9.71
C ASP A 190 -9.70 0.63 -10.88
N LEU A 191 -10.83 -0.08 -10.99
CA LEU A 191 -11.11 -0.98 -12.11
C LEU A 191 -11.11 -0.26 -13.45
N THR A 192 -11.81 0.87 -13.54
CA THR A 192 -11.89 1.67 -14.78
C THR A 192 -10.54 2.29 -15.14
N SER A 193 -9.75 2.72 -14.15
CA SER A 193 -8.38 3.20 -14.36
C SER A 193 -7.45 2.10 -14.86
N ALA A 194 -7.65 0.86 -14.41
CA ALA A 194 -6.95 -0.31 -14.92
C ALA A 194 -7.41 -0.76 -16.33
N GLY A 195 -8.43 -0.11 -16.89
CA GLY A 195 -8.95 -0.39 -18.24
C GLY A 195 -10.13 -1.36 -18.29
N ALA A 196 -10.71 -1.75 -17.15
CA ALA A 196 -11.88 -2.60 -17.12
C ALA A 196 -13.11 -1.88 -17.69
N LYS A 197 -13.88 -2.57 -18.53
CA LYS A 197 -15.07 -2.01 -19.20
C LYS A 197 -16.33 -2.64 -18.66
N LEU A 198 -17.36 -1.83 -18.38
CA LEU A 198 -18.67 -2.34 -17.96
C LEU A 198 -19.33 -3.08 -19.12
N ASN A 199 -19.62 -4.36 -18.90
CA ASN A 199 -20.44 -5.17 -19.77
C ASN A 199 -21.92 -4.93 -19.43
N THR A 200 -22.63 -4.22 -20.31
CA THR A 200 -24.03 -3.83 -20.07
C THR A 200 -25.01 -5.00 -20.04
N THR A 201 -24.62 -6.17 -20.56
CA THR A 201 -25.46 -7.38 -20.59
C THR A 201 -25.38 -8.14 -19.27
N THR A 202 -24.18 -8.29 -18.70
CA THR A 202 -23.96 -9.04 -17.46
C THR A 202 -23.93 -8.16 -16.22
N GLY A 203 -23.72 -6.85 -16.39
CA GLY A 203 -23.52 -5.90 -15.29
C GLY A 203 -22.14 -6.02 -14.60
N LEU A 204 -21.21 -6.77 -15.20
CA LEU A 204 -19.85 -6.99 -14.68
C LEU A 204 -18.84 -6.04 -15.34
N TYR A 205 -17.73 -5.76 -14.67
CA TYR A 205 -16.59 -5.04 -15.25
C TYR A 205 -15.57 -6.05 -15.78
N ASP A 206 -15.36 -6.05 -17.09
CA ASP A 206 -14.46 -6.98 -17.78
C ASP A 206 -13.10 -6.31 -18.00
N LEU A 207 -12.04 -6.86 -17.41
CA LEU A 207 -10.66 -6.45 -17.62
C LEU A 207 -9.96 -7.47 -18.53
N LYS A 208 -9.66 -7.06 -19.77
CA LYS A 208 -8.89 -7.87 -20.71
C LYS A 208 -7.40 -7.58 -20.57
N THR A 209 -6.61 -8.62 -20.30
CA THR A 209 -5.15 -8.56 -20.28
C THR A 209 -4.61 -9.25 -21.53
N GLU A 210 -3.78 -8.56 -22.29
CA GLU A 210 -3.10 -9.09 -23.48
C GLU A 210 -1.62 -9.28 -23.18
N ASN A 211 -1.14 -10.51 -23.28
CA ASN A 211 0.28 -10.81 -23.15
C ASN A 211 1.01 -10.41 -24.43
N THR A 212 2.25 -9.96 -24.27
CA THR A 212 3.06 -9.50 -25.41
C THR A 212 3.58 -10.68 -26.21
N LEU A 213 3.60 -10.60 -27.54
CA LEU A 213 4.14 -11.68 -28.37
C LEU A 213 5.63 -11.87 -28.06
N LEU A 214 6.08 -13.12 -27.91
CA LEU A 214 7.47 -13.44 -27.59
C LEU A 214 8.39 -13.03 -28.75
N THR A 215 9.36 -12.17 -28.44
CA THR A 215 10.43 -11.78 -29.35
C THR A 215 11.68 -12.62 -29.10
N THR A 216 12.58 -12.66 -30.08
CA THR A 216 13.88 -13.30 -29.93
C THR A 216 14.70 -12.66 -28.80
N ASP A 217 14.61 -11.34 -28.59
CA ASP A 217 15.29 -10.66 -27.48
C ASP A 217 14.84 -11.21 -26.13
N ALA A 218 13.52 -11.21 -25.90
CA ALA A 218 12.95 -11.70 -24.66
C ALA A 218 13.23 -13.20 -24.44
N ALA A 219 13.26 -13.99 -25.52
CA ALA A 219 13.61 -15.40 -25.44
C ALA A 219 15.10 -15.63 -25.09
N PHE A 220 16.00 -14.81 -25.65
CA PHE A 220 17.44 -14.87 -25.38
C PHE A 220 17.79 -14.49 -23.93
N ASP A 221 16.96 -13.69 -23.26
CA ASP A 221 17.10 -13.37 -21.84
C ASP A 221 16.67 -14.50 -20.91
N LYS A 222 16.00 -15.53 -21.44
CA LYS A 222 15.58 -16.72 -20.71
C LYS A 222 16.47 -17.93 -20.93
N LEU A 223 17.56 -17.79 -21.70
CA LEU A 223 18.47 -18.90 -21.99
C LEU A 223 19.19 -19.40 -20.73
N GLY A 224 19.06 -20.69 -20.49
CA GLY A 224 19.79 -21.48 -19.51
C GLY A 224 20.93 -22.28 -20.13
N ASN A 225 21.81 -22.81 -19.28
CA ASN A 225 22.98 -23.54 -19.75
C ASN A 225 22.59 -24.77 -20.58
N GLY A 226 23.16 -24.88 -21.78
CA GLY A 226 22.91 -25.95 -22.74
C GLY A 226 21.69 -25.74 -23.63
N ASP A 227 20.95 -24.63 -23.48
CA ASP A 227 19.88 -24.29 -24.42
C ASP A 227 20.44 -24.10 -25.82
N LYS A 228 19.64 -24.42 -26.84
CA LYS A 228 20.09 -24.48 -28.22
C LYS A 228 19.34 -23.48 -29.09
N VAL A 229 20.07 -22.65 -29.82
CA VAL A 229 19.51 -21.79 -30.86
C VAL A 229 19.91 -22.37 -32.21
N THR A 230 18.94 -22.60 -33.09
CA THR A 230 19.16 -23.13 -34.43
C THR A 230 18.83 -22.05 -35.46
N VAL A 231 19.84 -21.64 -36.23
CA VAL A 231 19.70 -20.64 -37.31
C VAL A 231 20.31 -21.21 -38.57
N GLY A 232 19.57 -21.21 -39.68
CA GLY A 232 20.08 -21.70 -40.97
C GLY A 232 20.54 -23.18 -40.93
N GLY A 233 19.99 -23.99 -40.02
CA GLY A 233 20.37 -25.39 -39.81
C GLY A 233 21.65 -25.58 -38.96
N VAL A 234 22.24 -24.50 -38.44
CA VAL A 234 23.38 -24.54 -37.53
C VAL A 234 22.89 -24.42 -36.10
N ASP A 235 23.39 -25.31 -35.24
CA ASP A 235 23.07 -25.30 -33.83
C ASP A 235 24.13 -24.55 -33.02
N TYR A 236 23.66 -23.64 -32.19
CA TYR A 236 24.42 -22.87 -31.21
C TYR A 236 23.98 -23.29 -29.82
N THR A 237 24.89 -23.82 -29.01
CA THR A 237 24.60 -24.27 -27.65
C THR A 237 25.08 -23.22 -26.64
N TYR A 238 24.16 -22.66 -25.87
CA TYR A 238 24.43 -21.57 -24.92
C TYR A 238 25.20 -22.08 -23.69
N ASN A 239 26.22 -21.33 -23.27
CA ASN A 239 26.95 -21.58 -22.04
C ASN A 239 26.68 -20.43 -21.06
N ALA A 240 25.91 -20.70 -20.01
CA ALA A 240 25.50 -19.65 -19.07
C ALA A 240 26.67 -19.09 -18.23
N LYS A 241 27.80 -19.80 -18.15
CA LYS A 241 28.98 -19.36 -17.39
C LYS A 241 29.80 -18.32 -18.18
N SER A 242 29.94 -18.50 -19.49
CA SER A 242 30.64 -17.53 -20.34
C SER A 242 29.71 -16.47 -20.91
N GLY A 243 28.41 -16.73 -21.00
CA GLY A 243 27.46 -15.86 -21.69
C GLY A 243 27.54 -15.97 -23.23
N ASP A 244 28.28 -16.96 -23.73
CA ASP A 244 28.53 -17.17 -25.15
C ASP A 244 27.92 -18.49 -25.63
N PHE A 245 27.85 -18.65 -26.94
CA PHE A 245 27.45 -19.88 -27.61
C PHE A 245 28.66 -20.68 -28.07
N THR A 246 28.51 -22.00 -28.03
CA THR A 246 29.40 -22.93 -28.70
C THR A 246 28.71 -23.52 -29.92
N THR A 247 29.41 -23.57 -31.05
CA THR A 247 28.88 -24.19 -32.26
C THR A 247 29.97 -24.99 -32.95
N THR A 248 29.57 -26.05 -33.63
CA THR A 248 30.49 -26.86 -34.45
C THR A 248 30.66 -26.19 -35.80
N LYS A 249 31.86 -25.70 -36.10
CA LYS A 249 32.21 -25.22 -37.43
C LYS A 249 32.95 -26.31 -38.19
N SER A 250 32.71 -26.38 -39.50
CA SER A 250 33.42 -27.28 -40.39
C SER A 250 33.89 -26.53 -41.63
N THR A 251 35.12 -26.82 -42.07
CA THR A 251 35.63 -26.32 -43.35
C THR A 251 35.23 -27.21 -44.53
N ALA A 252 34.43 -28.27 -44.32
CA ALA A 252 33.97 -29.11 -45.41
C ALA A 252 33.21 -28.31 -46.48
N GLY A 253 33.51 -28.59 -47.75
CA GLY A 253 32.88 -27.96 -48.90
C GLY A 253 31.40 -28.33 -49.00
N THR A 254 30.56 -27.34 -49.30
CA THR A 254 29.10 -27.52 -49.46
C THR A 254 28.65 -27.38 -50.92
N GLY A 255 29.60 -27.48 -51.86
CA GLY A 255 29.36 -27.37 -53.30
C GLY A 255 28.56 -28.56 -53.85
N VAL A 256 27.87 -28.33 -54.98
CA VAL A 256 27.00 -29.34 -55.62
C VAL A 256 27.76 -30.46 -56.34
N ASP A 257 29.06 -30.28 -56.59
CA ASP A 257 29.95 -31.27 -57.22
C ASP A 257 31.30 -31.36 -56.50
N ALA A 258 32.12 -32.37 -56.85
CA ALA A 258 33.38 -32.65 -56.17
C ALA A 258 34.44 -31.55 -56.36
N ALA A 259 34.48 -30.88 -57.51
CA ALA A 259 35.45 -29.82 -57.79
C ALA A 259 35.10 -28.53 -57.04
N ALA A 260 33.81 -28.22 -56.96
CA ALA A 260 33.24 -27.14 -56.16
C ALA A 260 33.46 -27.40 -54.67
N GLN A 261 33.24 -28.63 -54.19
CA GLN A 261 33.54 -29.03 -52.82
C GLN A 261 35.03 -28.88 -52.49
N ALA A 262 35.93 -29.36 -53.36
CA ALA A 262 37.38 -29.23 -53.14
C ALA A 262 37.82 -27.75 -53.08
N THR A 263 37.28 -26.91 -53.97
CA THR A 263 37.57 -25.47 -54.00
C THR A 263 37.03 -24.76 -52.76
N ASP A 264 35.82 -25.10 -52.33
CA ASP A 264 35.18 -24.51 -51.15
C ASP A 264 35.89 -24.95 -49.85
N SER A 265 36.22 -26.24 -49.73
CA SER A 265 37.02 -26.76 -48.62
C SER A 265 38.36 -26.03 -48.49
N ALA A 266 39.06 -25.86 -49.61
CA ALA A 266 40.34 -25.16 -49.64
C ALA A 266 40.20 -23.69 -49.22
N LYS A 267 39.18 -22.98 -49.72
CA LYS A 267 38.92 -21.58 -49.34
C LYS A 267 38.59 -21.43 -47.86
N LYS A 268 37.70 -22.26 -47.32
CA LYS A 268 37.30 -22.24 -45.90
C LYS A 268 38.46 -22.59 -44.98
N ARG A 269 39.28 -23.58 -45.35
CA ARG A 269 40.52 -23.93 -44.64
C ARG A 269 41.53 -22.79 -44.64
N ASP A 270 41.80 -22.20 -45.81
CA ASP A 270 42.76 -21.10 -45.92
C ASP A 270 42.31 -19.87 -45.11
N ALA A 271 40.99 -19.60 -45.08
CA ALA A 271 40.41 -18.56 -44.23
C ALA A 271 40.55 -18.89 -42.73
N LEU A 272 40.33 -20.14 -42.33
CA LEU A 272 40.56 -20.59 -40.95
C LEU A 272 42.03 -20.42 -40.56
N ALA A 273 42.96 -20.86 -41.42
CA ALA A 273 44.40 -20.73 -41.18
C ALA A 273 44.82 -19.28 -40.92
N ALA A 274 44.23 -18.33 -41.65
CA ALA A 274 44.49 -16.91 -41.48
C ALA A 274 44.02 -16.33 -40.13
N THR A 275 43.17 -17.05 -39.38
CA THR A 275 42.74 -16.65 -38.02
C THR A 275 43.57 -17.29 -36.91
N LEU A 276 44.42 -18.26 -37.24
CA LEU A 276 45.23 -19.01 -36.27
C LEU A 276 46.63 -18.40 -36.21
N HIS A 277 46.77 -17.31 -35.47
CA HIS A 277 48.04 -16.66 -35.22
C HIS A 277 48.08 -16.07 -33.81
N ALA A 278 49.26 -15.69 -33.32
CA ALA A 278 49.36 -14.97 -32.06
C ALA A 278 48.98 -13.49 -32.21
N ASP A 279 48.67 -12.82 -31.10
CA ASP A 279 48.62 -11.35 -31.08
C ASP A 279 50.00 -10.76 -31.44
N VAL A 280 50.01 -9.53 -31.97
CA VAL A 280 51.25 -8.81 -32.27
C VAL A 280 52.16 -8.75 -31.04
N GLY A 281 53.39 -9.28 -31.17
CA GLY A 281 54.38 -9.31 -30.10
C GLY A 281 54.24 -10.43 -29.08
N LYS A 282 53.28 -11.36 -29.26
CA LYS A 282 53.15 -12.58 -28.44
C LYS A 282 53.48 -13.83 -29.25
N SER A 283 53.69 -14.93 -28.54
CA SER A 283 53.76 -16.28 -29.10
C SER A 283 52.73 -17.16 -28.42
N VAL A 284 52.04 -18.01 -29.19
CA VAL A 284 51.03 -18.95 -28.69
C VAL A 284 51.51 -20.37 -28.93
N ASN A 285 51.38 -21.21 -27.91
CA ASN A 285 51.73 -22.63 -28.01
C ASN A 285 50.56 -23.44 -28.57
N GLY A 286 50.88 -24.40 -29.42
CA GLY A 286 49.96 -25.39 -29.93
C GLY A 286 50.57 -26.79 -29.95
N SER A 287 49.75 -27.79 -30.25
CA SER A 287 50.20 -29.16 -30.47
C SER A 287 49.56 -29.73 -31.72
N TYR A 288 50.34 -30.43 -32.53
CA TYR A 288 49.88 -31.08 -33.75
C TYR A 288 50.14 -32.59 -33.63
N THR A 289 49.09 -33.39 -33.81
CA THR A 289 49.13 -34.84 -33.67
C THR A 289 48.82 -35.49 -35.01
N THR A 290 49.76 -36.33 -35.46
CA THR A 290 49.58 -37.23 -36.61
C THR A 290 49.73 -38.67 -36.15
N LYS A 291 49.64 -39.64 -37.08
CA LYS A 291 49.92 -41.05 -36.80
C LYS A 291 51.34 -41.31 -36.26
N ASP A 292 52.29 -40.41 -36.54
CA ASP A 292 53.71 -40.58 -36.19
C ASP A 292 54.04 -39.98 -34.81
N GLY A 293 53.10 -39.22 -34.20
CA GLY A 293 53.22 -38.69 -32.85
C GLY A 293 52.67 -37.27 -32.69
N THR A 294 52.83 -36.71 -31.50
CA THR A 294 52.43 -35.33 -31.17
C THR A 294 53.66 -34.43 -31.09
N VAL A 295 53.62 -33.31 -31.80
CA VAL A 295 54.65 -32.26 -31.79
C VAL A 295 54.07 -30.98 -31.21
N SER A 296 54.71 -30.42 -30.19
CA SER A 296 54.42 -29.07 -29.68
C SER A 296 55.14 -28.02 -30.51
N PHE A 297 54.45 -26.94 -30.83
CA PHE A 297 54.97 -25.84 -31.64
C PHE A 297 54.56 -24.49 -31.05
N GLU A 298 55.23 -23.43 -31.50
CA GLU A 298 54.87 -22.04 -31.21
C GLU A 298 54.49 -21.31 -32.50
N THR A 299 53.61 -20.32 -32.41
CA THR A 299 53.17 -19.52 -33.57
C THR A 299 53.32 -18.03 -33.30
N ASP A 300 53.81 -17.28 -34.28
CA ASP A 300 53.94 -15.83 -34.23
C ASP A 300 52.71 -15.08 -34.77
N SER A 301 52.77 -13.75 -34.82
CA SER A 301 51.66 -12.90 -35.31
C SER A 301 51.45 -12.95 -36.82
N ALA A 302 52.35 -13.59 -37.58
CA ALA A 302 52.19 -13.83 -39.01
C ALA A 302 51.72 -15.27 -39.31
N GLY A 303 51.50 -16.09 -38.28
CA GLY A 303 51.11 -17.49 -38.43
C GLY A 303 52.27 -18.43 -38.78
N ASN A 304 53.53 -17.97 -38.67
CA ASN A 304 54.69 -18.83 -38.87
C ASN A 304 54.87 -19.75 -37.66
N ILE A 305 55.33 -20.98 -37.91
CA ILE A 305 55.47 -22.02 -36.89
C ILE A 305 56.95 -22.23 -36.53
N THR A 306 57.26 -22.25 -35.24
CA THR A 306 58.55 -22.68 -34.68
C THR A 306 58.38 -23.88 -33.75
N ILE A 307 59.46 -24.61 -33.52
CA ILE A 307 59.50 -25.68 -32.51
C ILE A 307 60.72 -25.42 -31.63
N GLY A 308 60.51 -25.12 -30.35
CA GLY A 308 61.59 -24.80 -29.42
C GLY A 308 62.41 -23.59 -29.87
N GLY A 309 61.77 -22.62 -30.55
CA GLY A 309 62.42 -21.42 -31.10
C GLY A 309 63.19 -21.62 -32.41
N SER A 310 63.21 -22.84 -32.97
CA SER A 310 63.79 -23.11 -34.30
C SER A 310 62.72 -23.10 -35.39
N GLN A 311 63.09 -22.68 -36.62
CA GLN A 311 62.19 -22.69 -37.76
C GLN A 311 61.70 -24.11 -38.07
N ALA A 312 60.38 -24.29 -38.16
CA ALA A 312 59.77 -25.56 -38.54
C ALA A 312 59.49 -25.64 -40.05
N TYR A 313 59.41 -26.87 -40.55
CA TYR A 313 59.07 -27.24 -41.91
C TYR A 313 57.98 -28.32 -41.90
N VAL A 314 57.14 -28.36 -42.94
CA VAL A 314 56.15 -29.42 -43.15
C VAL A 314 56.69 -30.37 -44.21
N ASP A 315 56.82 -31.65 -43.90
CA ASP A 315 57.28 -32.68 -44.86
C ASP A 315 56.16 -33.17 -45.79
N ASP A 316 56.51 -33.97 -46.80
CA ASP A 316 55.56 -34.53 -47.78
C ASP A 316 54.52 -35.49 -47.15
N ALA A 317 54.80 -35.99 -45.94
CA ALA A 317 53.88 -36.82 -45.16
C ALA A 317 52.93 -35.97 -44.28
N GLY A 318 53.12 -34.64 -44.26
CA GLY A 318 52.31 -33.71 -43.47
C GLY A 318 52.72 -33.62 -42.00
N ASN A 319 53.92 -34.07 -41.63
CA ASN A 319 54.48 -33.96 -40.28
C ASN A 319 55.30 -32.68 -40.10
N LEU A 320 55.36 -32.18 -38.87
CA LEU A 320 56.20 -31.02 -38.49
C LEU A 320 57.62 -31.47 -38.11
N THR A 321 58.65 -30.83 -38.68
CA THR A 321 60.07 -31.12 -38.42
C THR A 321 60.92 -29.85 -38.36
N THR A 322 62.00 -29.85 -37.58
CA THR A 322 63.05 -28.80 -37.62
C THR A 322 64.16 -29.10 -38.63
N ASN A 323 64.15 -30.30 -39.22
CA ASN A 323 65.15 -30.71 -40.20
C ASN A 323 64.68 -30.41 -41.63
N ASN A 324 65.39 -29.52 -42.32
CA ASN A 324 65.14 -29.17 -43.72
C ASN A 324 65.79 -30.19 -44.68
N ALA A 325 65.51 -31.48 -44.51
CA ALA A 325 66.05 -32.55 -45.34
C ALA A 325 65.22 -32.68 -46.64
N GLY A 326 65.46 -31.76 -47.59
CA GLY A 326 64.91 -31.83 -48.95
C GLY A 326 63.61 -31.04 -49.11
N SER A 327 63.67 -29.95 -49.88
CA SER A 327 62.56 -29.13 -50.43
C SER A 327 61.31 -28.84 -49.57
N ALA A 328 61.34 -29.12 -48.26
CA ALA A 328 60.20 -28.99 -47.37
C ALA A 328 59.78 -27.52 -47.28
N ALA A 329 58.47 -27.27 -47.40
CA ALA A 329 57.93 -25.92 -47.30
C ALA A 329 58.11 -25.40 -45.87
N LYS A 330 58.42 -24.10 -45.74
CA LYS A 330 58.42 -23.43 -44.44
C LYS A 330 57.05 -23.62 -43.78
N ALA A 331 57.04 -24.00 -42.50
CA ALA A 331 55.80 -24.22 -41.78
C ALA A 331 55.15 -22.89 -41.39
N ASP A 332 53.99 -22.63 -41.98
CA ASP A 332 53.01 -21.67 -41.49
C ASP A 332 51.67 -22.39 -41.29
N MET A 333 50.72 -21.75 -40.60
CA MET A 333 49.42 -22.37 -40.30
C MET A 333 48.63 -22.75 -41.55
N LYS A 334 48.83 -22.05 -42.66
CA LYS A 334 48.18 -22.35 -43.94
C LYS A 334 48.77 -23.62 -44.56
N ALA A 335 50.10 -23.73 -44.62
CA ALA A 335 50.82 -24.87 -45.14
C ALA A 335 50.56 -26.12 -44.29
N LEU A 336 50.54 -25.98 -42.96
CA LEU A 336 50.25 -27.07 -42.03
C LEU A 336 48.83 -27.61 -42.25
N LEU A 337 47.81 -26.74 -42.17
CA LEU A 337 46.42 -27.18 -42.36
C LEU A 337 46.17 -27.72 -43.77
N LYS A 338 46.82 -27.16 -44.79
CA LYS A 338 46.74 -27.68 -46.17
C LYS A 338 47.28 -29.11 -46.24
N ALA A 339 48.51 -29.34 -45.78
CA ALA A 339 49.13 -30.66 -45.77
C ALA A 339 48.32 -31.66 -44.95
N ALA A 340 47.84 -31.27 -43.78
CA ALA A 340 47.01 -32.11 -42.92
C ALA A 340 45.66 -32.48 -43.57
N SER A 341 44.98 -31.51 -44.20
CA SER A 341 43.67 -31.73 -44.83
C SER A 341 43.73 -32.51 -46.15
N GLU A 342 44.87 -32.50 -46.83
CA GLU A 342 45.09 -33.20 -48.11
C GLU A 342 45.84 -34.53 -47.93
N GLY A 343 46.39 -34.75 -46.73
CA GLY A 343 47.02 -35.99 -46.32
C GLY A 343 46.04 -37.16 -46.14
N SER A 344 46.59 -38.38 -46.11
CA SER A 344 45.81 -39.62 -46.07
C SER A 344 45.50 -40.15 -44.67
N ASP A 345 46.09 -39.56 -43.63
CA ASP A 345 46.03 -40.04 -42.25
C ASP A 345 45.54 -38.89 -41.36
N GLY A 346 44.23 -38.90 -41.03
CA GLY A 346 43.56 -37.81 -40.32
C GLY A 346 44.36 -37.32 -39.10
N ALA A 347 44.49 -36.00 -38.98
CA ALA A 347 45.32 -35.33 -37.98
C ALA A 347 44.46 -34.53 -37.00
N SER A 348 45.03 -34.13 -35.87
CA SER A 348 44.43 -33.13 -34.98
C SER A 348 45.41 -32.03 -34.61
N LEU A 349 44.86 -30.84 -34.41
CA LEU A 349 45.61 -29.65 -34.01
C LEU A 349 44.94 -29.07 -32.77
N THR A 350 45.71 -28.78 -31.73
CA THR A 350 45.25 -27.98 -30.59
C THR A 350 45.94 -26.64 -30.63
N PHE A 351 45.16 -25.56 -30.70
CA PHE A 351 45.68 -24.20 -30.72
C PHE A 351 44.84 -23.32 -29.80
N ASN A 352 45.51 -22.60 -28.89
CA ASN A 352 44.86 -21.73 -27.90
C ASN A 352 43.74 -22.44 -27.08
N GLY A 353 43.94 -23.73 -26.79
CA GLY A 353 42.98 -24.56 -26.05
C GLY A 353 41.81 -25.12 -26.88
N THR A 354 41.67 -24.76 -28.16
CA THR A 354 40.67 -25.34 -29.08
C THR A 354 41.29 -26.52 -29.85
N GLU A 355 40.57 -27.64 -29.89
CA GLU A 355 40.91 -28.80 -30.72
C GLU A 355 40.25 -28.68 -32.10
N TYR A 356 41.04 -28.88 -33.14
CA TYR A 356 40.68 -28.93 -34.55
C TYR A 356 40.91 -30.35 -35.04
N THR A 357 39.83 -31.08 -35.31
CA THR A 357 39.88 -32.43 -35.86
C THR A 357 39.87 -32.35 -37.38
N ILE A 358 40.88 -32.93 -38.02
CA ILE A 358 41.06 -32.85 -39.47
C ILE A 358 40.68 -34.21 -40.07
N ALA A 359 39.59 -34.23 -40.82
CA ALA A 359 39.15 -35.44 -41.49
C ALA A 359 40.14 -35.86 -42.59
N LYS A 360 40.13 -37.14 -42.94
CA LYS A 360 40.89 -37.67 -44.08
C LYS A 360 40.36 -37.12 -45.40
N ALA A 361 41.25 -36.78 -46.32
CA ALA A 361 40.87 -36.41 -47.69
C ALA A 361 40.17 -37.57 -48.42
N THR A 362 39.10 -37.27 -49.15
CA THR A 362 38.33 -38.27 -49.89
C THR A 362 38.57 -38.14 -51.40
N PRO A 363 38.75 -39.24 -52.14
CA PRO A 363 38.78 -39.20 -53.59
C PRO A 363 37.45 -38.70 -54.16
N ALA A 364 37.48 -37.78 -55.13
CA ALA A 364 36.27 -37.30 -55.82
C ALA A 364 35.48 -38.39 -56.56
N THR A 365 36.13 -39.52 -56.88
CA THR A 365 35.52 -40.73 -57.46
C THR A 365 36.25 -41.97 -56.93
N THR A 366 35.71 -43.18 -57.13
CA THR A 366 36.37 -44.44 -56.77
C THR A 366 37.66 -44.74 -57.56
N SER A 367 38.10 -43.84 -58.45
CA SER A 367 39.31 -43.98 -59.25
C SER A 367 40.57 -43.48 -58.51
N PRO A 368 41.69 -44.22 -58.52
CA PRO A 368 42.91 -43.89 -57.77
C PRO A 368 43.66 -42.64 -58.25
N VAL A 369 43.20 -42.00 -59.34
CA VAL A 369 43.78 -40.78 -59.93
C VAL A 369 42.87 -39.56 -59.81
N ALA A 370 41.76 -39.69 -59.06
CA ALA A 370 40.78 -38.63 -58.91
C ALA A 370 41.31 -37.46 -58.07
N PRO A 371 40.87 -36.21 -58.32
CA PRO A 371 41.17 -35.08 -57.44
C PRO A 371 40.75 -35.41 -56.01
N LEU A 372 41.63 -35.17 -55.03
CA LEU A 372 41.28 -35.31 -53.62
C LEU A 372 40.45 -34.11 -53.19
N ILE A 373 39.34 -34.37 -52.50
CA ILE A 373 38.60 -33.36 -51.75
C ILE A 373 39.30 -33.24 -50.40
N PRO A 374 39.84 -32.06 -50.03
CA PRO A 374 40.44 -31.86 -48.72
C PRO A 374 39.44 -32.22 -47.62
N GLY A 375 39.92 -32.97 -46.63
CA GLY A 375 39.12 -33.35 -45.48
C GLY A 375 38.70 -32.12 -44.67
N GLY A 376 37.44 -32.10 -44.25
CA GLY A 376 36.90 -31.03 -43.43
C GLY A 376 37.61 -30.93 -42.09
N ILE A 377 37.97 -29.72 -41.69
CA ILE A 377 38.45 -29.40 -40.35
C ILE A 377 37.24 -29.02 -39.52
N THR A 378 37.00 -29.77 -38.45
CA THR A 378 35.88 -29.57 -37.54
C THR A 378 36.40 -29.12 -36.18
N TYR A 379 35.78 -28.08 -35.63
CA TYR A 379 36.17 -27.51 -34.34
C TYR A 379 34.98 -26.87 -33.63
N GLN A 380 35.08 -26.77 -32.30
CA GLN A 380 34.12 -26.02 -31.49
C GLN A 380 34.53 -24.55 -31.46
N ALA A 381 33.70 -23.70 -32.06
CA ALA A 381 33.88 -22.26 -32.06
C ALA A 381 33.02 -21.62 -30.97
N THR A 382 33.58 -20.61 -30.29
CA THR A 382 32.82 -19.71 -29.42
C THR A 382 32.29 -18.54 -30.25
N VAL A 383 31.01 -18.22 -30.09
CA VAL A 383 30.32 -17.13 -30.77
C VAL A 383 29.56 -16.32 -29.73
N SER A 384 29.65 -14.99 -29.77
CA SER A 384 28.99 -14.15 -28.77
C SER A 384 27.47 -14.19 -28.89
N LYS A 385 26.79 -13.95 -27.77
CA LYS A 385 25.32 -13.87 -27.70
C LYS A 385 24.73 -12.90 -28.73
N ASP A 386 25.35 -11.73 -28.89
CA ASP A 386 24.88 -10.68 -29.81
C ASP A 386 24.92 -11.09 -31.29
N VAL A 387 25.95 -11.86 -31.67
CA VAL A 387 26.08 -12.36 -33.06
C VAL A 387 24.95 -13.35 -33.35
N VAL A 388 24.75 -14.34 -32.47
CA VAL A 388 23.69 -15.34 -32.66
C VAL A 388 22.31 -14.69 -32.63
N LEU A 389 22.07 -13.71 -31.75
CA LEU A 389 20.82 -12.95 -31.71
C LEU A 389 20.57 -12.18 -33.03
N SER A 390 21.59 -11.50 -33.55
CA SER A 390 21.52 -10.78 -34.82
C SER A 390 21.21 -11.74 -35.98
N GLU A 391 21.89 -12.88 -36.05
CA GLU A 391 21.63 -13.92 -37.05
C GLU A 391 20.21 -14.48 -36.95
N THR A 392 19.72 -14.72 -35.72
CA THR A 392 18.36 -15.23 -35.46
C THR A 392 17.30 -14.23 -35.94
N LYS A 393 17.49 -12.93 -35.67
CA LYS A 393 16.57 -11.87 -36.12
C LYS A 393 16.56 -11.69 -37.64
N ALA A 394 17.75 -11.75 -38.25
CA ALA A 394 17.92 -11.56 -39.69
C ALA A 394 17.52 -12.79 -40.52
N ALA A 395 17.30 -13.95 -39.88
CA ALA A 395 16.98 -15.19 -40.56
C ALA A 395 15.64 -15.07 -41.34
N ALA A 396 15.73 -15.23 -42.66
CA ALA A 396 14.56 -15.27 -43.55
C ALA A 396 13.79 -16.59 -43.46
N ALA A 397 14.47 -17.67 -43.06
CA ALA A 397 13.86 -18.96 -42.74
C ALA A 397 13.61 -19.07 -41.23
N THR A 398 12.67 -19.92 -40.83
CA THR A 398 12.34 -20.13 -39.42
C THR A 398 13.57 -20.59 -38.65
N SER A 399 13.99 -19.76 -37.71
CA SER A 399 14.95 -20.12 -36.66
C SER A 399 14.22 -20.72 -35.47
N SER A 400 14.90 -21.45 -34.60
CA SER A 400 14.26 -21.99 -33.40
C SER A 400 15.14 -21.92 -32.18
N ILE A 401 14.53 -21.73 -31.02
CA ILE A 401 15.19 -21.81 -29.72
C ILE A 401 14.61 -22.99 -28.97
N THR A 402 15.48 -23.91 -28.55
CA THR A 402 15.14 -25.07 -27.74
C THR A 402 15.66 -24.85 -26.33
N PHE A 403 14.72 -24.63 -25.41
CA PHE A 403 14.98 -24.62 -23.97
C PHE A 403 15.06 -26.08 -23.51
N ASN A 404 16.16 -26.46 -22.86
CA ASN A 404 16.48 -27.86 -22.58
C ASN A 404 16.11 -28.31 -21.16
N SER A 405 15.71 -27.38 -20.29
CA SER A 405 15.57 -27.63 -18.86
C SER A 405 14.42 -26.84 -18.24
N GLY A 406 13.95 -27.35 -17.10
CA GLY A 406 12.85 -26.76 -16.33
C GLY A 406 11.47 -26.95 -16.95
N VAL A 407 10.50 -26.18 -16.44
CA VAL A 407 9.10 -26.15 -16.91
C VAL A 407 8.95 -25.57 -18.33
N LEU A 408 10.02 -25.00 -18.89
CA LEU A 408 10.06 -24.38 -20.21
C LEU A 408 10.64 -25.30 -21.29
N SER A 409 10.87 -26.59 -21.01
CA SER A 409 11.44 -27.54 -21.98
C SER A 409 10.59 -27.62 -23.25
N LYS A 410 10.95 -26.83 -24.27
CA LYS A 410 10.17 -26.59 -25.48
C LYS A 410 11.06 -25.98 -26.57
N THR A 411 10.77 -26.34 -27.81
CA THR A 411 11.31 -25.64 -28.99
C THR A 411 10.29 -24.61 -29.48
N ILE A 412 10.74 -23.37 -29.65
CA ILE A 412 9.93 -22.25 -30.14
C ILE A 412 10.51 -21.78 -31.47
N GLY A 413 9.66 -21.70 -32.49
CA GLY A 413 10.01 -21.14 -33.80
C GLY A 413 9.91 -19.62 -33.84
N PHE A 414 10.84 -18.99 -34.55
CA PHE A 414 10.88 -17.55 -34.78
C PHE A 414 11.05 -17.21 -36.26
N THR A 415 10.31 -16.21 -36.72
CA THR A 415 10.43 -15.62 -38.06
C THR A 415 10.45 -14.10 -37.91
N ALA A 416 11.44 -13.43 -38.51
CA ALA A 416 11.62 -11.99 -38.40
C ALA A 416 11.67 -11.46 -36.95
N GLY A 417 12.24 -12.24 -36.02
CA GLY A 417 12.41 -11.86 -34.61
C GLY A 417 11.20 -12.09 -33.70
N GLU A 418 10.09 -12.63 -34.22
CA GLU A 418 8.87 -12.90 -33.44
C GLU A 418 8.50 -14.39 -33.47
N SER A 419 7.84 -14.86 -32.41
CA SER A 419 7.35 -16.24 -32.34
C SER A 419 6.40 -16.54 -33.50
N SER A 420 6.74 -17.57 -34.28
CA SER A 420 6.05 -17.91 -35.53
C SER A 420 5.33 -19.27 -35.49
N ASP A 421 5.32 -19.95 -34.35
CA ASP A 421 4.60 -21.21 -34.20
C ASP A 421 3.08 -20.99 -34.32
N ALA A 422 2.33 -22.02 -34.73
CA ALA A 422 0.87 -21.93 -34.90
C ALA A 422 0.14 -21.51 -33.61
N ALA A 423 0.58 -22.02 -32.46
CA ALA A 423 0.04 -21.63 -31.15
C ALA A 423 0.59 -20.28 -30.65
N LYS A 424 1.68 -19.79 -31.27
CA LYS A 424 2.54 -18.68 -30.81
C LYS A 424 2.99 -18.84 -29.36
N SER A 425 3.99 -18.06 -28.96
CA SER A 425 4.38 -17.92 -27.55
C SER A 425 4.41 -16.44 -27.20
N TYR A 426 4.10 -16.15 -25.94
CA TYR A 426 3.93 -14.81 -25.40
C TYR A 426 4.78 -14.65 -24.14
N VAL A 427 4.97 -13.41 -23.72
CA VAL A 427 5.59 -13.04 -22.45
C VAL A 427 4.52 -12.39 -21.58
N ASP A 428 4.35 -12.93 -20.38
CA ASP A 428 3.42 -12.40 -19.40
C ASP A 428 4.00 -11.20 -18.63
N ASP A 429 3.19 -10.61 -17.76
CA ASP A 429 3.55 -9.47 -16.93
C ASP A 429 4.68 -9.71 -15.94
N LYS A 430 4.98 -10.99 -15.63
CA LYS A 430 6.09 -11.42 -14.78
C LYS A 430 7.35 -11.74 -15.61
N GLY A 431 7.28 -11.57 -16.93
CA GLY A 431 8.36 -11.91 -17.85
C GLY A 431 8.50 -13.42 -18.08
N GLY A 432 7.53 -14.23 -17.70
CA GLY A 432 7.46 -15.66 -17.99
C GLY A 432 7.00 -15.92 -19.42
N ILE A 433 7.52 -16.98 -20.04
CA ILE A 433 7.04 -17.42 -21.35
C ILE A 433 5.75 -18.22 -21.17
N THR A 434 4.72 -17.90 -21.93
CA THR A 434 3.40 -18.52 -21.86
C THR A 434 2.82 -18.79 -23.26
N ASN A 435 1.82 -19.67 -23.33
CA ASN A 435 1.02 -19.91 -24.54
C ASN A 435 -0.34 -19.18 -24.49
N VAL A 436 -0.58 -18.41 -23.43
CA VAL A 436 -1.79 -17.61 -23.26
C VAL A 436 -1.60 -16.27 -23.94
N ALA A 437 -2.39 -15.99 -24.99
CA ALA A 437 -2.35 -14.73 -25.72
C ALA A 437 -3.04 -13.61 -24.93
N ASP A 438 -4.25 -13.90 -24.44
CA ASP A 438 -5.02 -12.98 -23.64
C ASP A 438 -5.97 -13.72 -22.70
N TYR A 439 -6.45 -13.01 -21.70
CA TYR A 439 -7.51 -13.47 -20.81
C TYR A 439 -8.33 -12.29 -20.30
N THR A 440 -9.56 -12.58 -19.89
CA THR A 440 -10.48 -11.60 -19.32
C THR A 440 -10.89 -12.04 -17.92
N VAL A 441 -10.70 -11.15 -16.94
CA VAL A 441 -11.26 -11.31 -15.59
C VAL A 441 -12.47 -10.39 -15.47
N SER A 442 -13.61 -10.95 -15.07
CA SER A 442 -14.84 -10.20 -14.84
C SER A 442 -15.00 -9.93 -13.35
N TYR A 443 -15.32 -8.69 -12.98
CA TYR A 443 -15.49 -8.25 -11.60
C TYR A 443 -16.93 -7.83 -11.33
N SER A 444 -17.44 -8.17 -10.14
CA SER A 444 -18.69 -7.65 -9.63
C SER A 444 -18.44 -6.55 -8.60
N VAL A 445 -19.32 -5.56 -8.57
CA VAL A 445 -19.29 -4.45 -7.62
C VAL A 445 -20.56 -4.51 -6.79
N ASN A 446 -20.41 -4.61 -5.48
CA ASN A 446 -21.53 -4.54 -4.56
C ASN A 446 -22.10 -3.12 -4.52
N LYS A 447 -23.41 -2.97 -4.72
CA LYS A 447 -24.08 -1.67 -4.79
C LYS A 447 -24.20 -0.97 -3.44
N ASP A 448 -24.17 -1.71 -2.34
CA ASP A 448 -24.43 -1.18 -1.00
C ASP A 448 -23.17 -0.64 -0.34
N ASN A 449 -22.01 -1.26 -0.60
CA ASN A 449 -20.75 -0.91 0.05
C ASN A 449 -19.58 -0.65 -0.92
N GLY A 450 -19.80 -0.78 -2.23
CA GLY A 450 -18.78 -0.54 -3.26
C GLY A 450 -17.67 -1.58 -3.33
N SER A 451 -17.77 -2.71 -2.60
CA SER A 451 -16.73 -3.73 -2.61
C SER A 451 -16.65 -4.44 -3.97
N VAL A 452 -15.42 -4.76 -4.38
CA VAL A 452 -15.15 -5.43 -5.65
C VAL A 452 -14.73 -6.87 -5.40
N THR A 453 -15.35 -7.80 -6.12
CA THR A 453 -15.00 -9.22 -6.08
C THR A 453 -14.86 -9.81 -7.47
N VAL A 454 -14.04 -10.86 -7.59
CA VAL A 454 -13.92 -11.64 -8.83
C VAL A 454 -15.23 -12.37 -9.10
N ALA A 455 -15.81 -12.17 -10.28
CA ALA A 455 -17.08 -12.77 -10.71
C ALA A 455 -16.91 -13.84 -11.80
N GLY A 456 -15.87 -13.74 -12.62
CA GLY A 456 -15.65 -14.70 -13.71
C GLY A 456 -14.27 -14.60 -14.34
N TYR A 457 -13.96 -15.61 -15.16
CA TYR A 457 -12.73 -15.72 -15.92
C TYR A 457 -13.02 -16.34 -17.29
N ALA A 458 -12.44 -15.79 -18.34
CA ALA A 458 -12.53 -16.32 -19.70
C ALA A 458 -11.22 -16.13 -20.46
N SER A 459 -10.74 -17.19 -21.11
CA SER A 459 -9.65 -17.14 -22.08
C SER A 459 -9.84 -18.26 -23.10
N ALA A 460 -9.54 -17.98 -24.37
CA ALA A 460 -9.54 -19.01 -25.41
C ALA A 460 -8.24 -19.85 -25.38
N THR A 461 -7.16 -19.29 -24.86
CA THR A 461 -5.82 -19.88 -24.89
C THR A 461 -5.34 -20.42 -23.54
N ASP A 462 -5.92 -19.96 -22.42
CA ASP A 462 -5.62 -20.49 -21.08
C ASP A 462 -6.57 -21.65 -20.71
N THR A 463 -6.33 -22.81 -21.30
CA THR A 463 -7.13 -24.01 -21.04
C THR A 463 -6.92 -24.59 -19.64
N ASN A 464 -5.75 -24.36 -19.05
CA ASN A 464 -5.38 -24.85 -17.72
C ASN A 464 -5.81 -23.91 -16.59
N LYS A 465 -6.26 -22.70 -16.94
CA LYS A 465 -6.68 -21.65 -16.01
C LYS A 465 -5.53 -21.19 -15.10
N ASP A 466 -4.32 -21.14 -15.65
CA ASP A 466 -3.11 -20.75 -14.93
C ASP A 466 -3.17 -19.28 -14.46
N TYR A 467 -3.96 -18.44 -15.13
CA TYR A 467 -4.17 -17.03 -14.79
C TYR A 467 -5.55 -16.76 -14.16
N ALA A 468 -6.37 -17.79 -13.91
CA ALA A 468 -7.71 -17.60 -13.38
C ALA A 468 -7.69 -17.31 -11.87
N PRO A 469 -8.08 -16.11 -11.43
CA PRO A 469 -8.25 -15.86 -10.01
C PRO A 469 -9.44 -16.65 -9.45
N ALA A 470 -9.40 -16.97 -8.16
CA ALA A 470 -10.51 -17.65 -7.50
C ALA A 470 -11.76 -16.76 -7.46
N ILE A 471 -12.88 -17.28 -7.95
CA ILE A 471 -14.16 -16.56 -7.99
C ILE A 471 -14.64 -16.29 -6.56
N GLY A 472 -15.16 -15.08 -6.33
CA GLY A 472 -15.62 -14.60 -5.03
C GLY A 472 -14.55 -13.96 -4.17
N THR A 473 -13.28 -13.98 -4.59
CA THR A 473 -12.20 -13.29 -3.86
C THR A 473 -12.36 -11.77 -3.91
N ALA A 474 -12.01 -11.11 -2.82
CA ALA A 474 -11.94 -9.66 -2.75
C ALA A 474 -10.78 -9.16 -3.62
N VAL A 475 -11.00 -8.02 -4.26
CA VAL A 475 -10.03 -7.41 -5.18
C VAL A 475 -9.40 -6.19 -4.52
N ASN A 476 -8.08 -6.09 -4.67
CA ASN A 476 -7.27 -5.03 -4.11
C ASN A 476 -6.44 -4.35 -5.20
N VAL A 477 -5.81 -3.23 -4.84
CA VAL A 477 -4.86 -2.48 -5.64
C VAL A 477 -3.51 -2.55 -4.92
N ASN A 478 -2.48 -3.01 -5.63
CA ASN A 478 -1.13 -3.04 -5.07
C ASN A 478 -0.44 -1.66 -5.13
N SER A 479 0.76 -1.53 -4.57
CA SER A 479 1.55 -0.28 -4.61
C SER A 479 1.86 0.25 -6.00
N ALA A 480 1.89 -0.62 -7.01
CA ALA A 480 2.09 -0.23 -8.41
C ALA A 480 0.79 0.24 -9.09
N GLY A 481 -0.32 0.33 -8.36
CA GLY A 481 -1.63 0.71 -8.89
C GLY A 481 -2.30 -0.41 -9.71
N LYS A 482 -1.79 -1.64 -9.65
CA LYS A 482 -2.32 -2.78 -10.40
C LYS A 482 -3.37 -3.54 -9.60
N ILE A 483 -4.43 -3.95 -10.28
CA ILE A 483 -5.47 -4.83 -9.73
C ILE A 483 -4.87 -6.19 -9.38
N THR A 484 -5.16 -6.68 -8.19
CA THR A 484 -4.69 -7.97 -7.66
C THR A 484 -5.73 -8.59 -6.73
N THR A 485 -5.70 -9.91 -6.58
CA THR A 485 -6.47 -10.64 -5.55
C THR A 485 -5.68 -10.87 -4.28
N GLU A 486 -4.38 -10.56 -4.28
CA GLU A 486 -3.55 -10.67 -3.10
C GLU A 486 -3.92 -9.59 -2.08
N THR A 487 -3.99 -9.98 -0.81
CA THR A 487 -4.21 -9.05 0.31
C THR A 487 -2.95 -8.26 0.63
N THR A 488 -1.78 -8.74 0.20
CA THR A 488 -0.50 -8.08 0.41
C THR A 488 0.33 -8.05 -0.88
N SER A 489 1.29 -7.15 -0.97
CA SER A 489 2.27 -7.13 -2.05
C SER A 489 3.68 -6.94 -1.51
N ALA A 490 4.68 -7.38 -2.29
CA ALA A 490 6.07 -7.05 -2.00
C ALA A 490 6.22 -5.52 -2.03
N GLY A 491 6.51 -4.94 -0.87
CA GLY A 491 6.66 -3.51 -0.70
C GLY A 491 7.90 -3.02 -1.43
N SER A 492 7.74 -2.03 -2.31
CA SER A 492 8.84 -1.15 -2.69
C SER A 492 9.03 -0.08 -1.62
N ALA A 493 10.21 0.52 -1.52
CA ALA A 493 10.43 1.62 -0.58
C ALA A 493 9.41 2.75 -0.86
N THR A 494 8.84 3.33 0.19
CA THR A 494 7.86 4.42 0.08
C THR A 494 8.49 5.58 -0.68
N THR A 495 7.82 6.05 -1.74
CA THR A 495 8.30 7.21 -2.51
C THR A 495 8.16 8.47 -1.67
N ASN A 496 9.24 9.24 -1.50
CA ASN A 496 9.29 10.45 -0.66
C ASN A 496 8.75 10.23 0.78
N PRO A 497 9.37 9.34 1.58
CA PRO A 497 8.79 8.91 2.86
C PRO A 497 8.68 10.04 3.88
N LEU A 498 9.59 11.03 3.86
CA LEU A 498 9.49 12.21 4.72
C LEU A 498 8.29 13.09 4.40
N ALA A 499 7.92 13.22 3.11
CA ALA A 499 6.75 14.00 2.72
C ALA A 499 5.46 13.35 3.23
N ALA A 500 5.35 12.01 3.11
CA ALA A 500 4.22 11.27 3.67
C ALA A 500 4.08 11.46 5.19
N LEU A 501 5.19 11.46 5.93
CA LEU A 501 5.17 11.71 7.37
C LEU A 501 4.83 13.17 7.71
N ASP A 502 5.32 14.14 6.95
CA ASP A 502 4.99 15.55 7.14
C ASP A 502 3.48 15.80 6.88
N ASP A 503 2.89 15.14 5.88
CA ASP A 503 1.43 15.17 5.61
C ASP A 503 0.61 14.54 6.75
N ALA A 504 1.07 13.41 7.30
CA ALA A 504 0.45 12.75 8.44
C ALA A 504 0.50 13.63 9.71
N ILE A 505 1.67 14.20 10.02
CA ILE A 505 1.85 15.13 11.15
C ILE A 505 0.95 16.37 10.98
N SER A 506 0.91 16.94 9.77
CA SER A 506 0.04 18.09 9.46
C SER A 506 -1.44 17.77 9.70
N SER A 507 -1.88 16.55 9.38
CA SER A 507 -3.26 16.11 9.60
C SER A 507 -3.60 16.03 11.09
N ILE A 508 -2.67 15.55 11.92
CA ILE A 508 -2.84 15.51 13.38
C ILE A 508 -2.85 16.93 13.97
N ASP A 509 -1.94 17.80 13.54
CA ASP A 509 -1.86 19.17 14.06
C ASP A 509 -3.12 19.99 13.74
N LYS A 510 -3.70 19.81 12.54
CA LYS A 510 -5.00 20.38 12.19
C LYS A 510 -6.11 19.89 13.13
N PHE A 511 -6.11 18.59 13.46
CA PHE A 511 -7.14 18.05 14.33
C PHE A 511 -6.97 18.54 15.78
N ARG A 512 -5.75 18.55 16.32
CA ARG A 512 -5.43 19.12 17.63
C ARG A 512 -5.81 20.61 17.73
N SER A 513 -5.49 21.39 16.70
CA SER A 513 -5.88 22.79 16.62
C SER A 513 -7.40 22.96 16.71
N SER A 514 -8.18 22.12 16.02
CA SER A 514 -9.63 22.17 16.10
C SER A 514 -10.17 21.78 17.49
N LEU A 515 -9.58 20.79 18.16
CA LEU A 515 -9.94 20.39 19.52
C LEU A 515 -9.61 21.50 20.52
N GLY A 516 -8.46 22.16 20.40
CA GLY A 516 -8.10 23.30 21.23
C GLY A 516 -9.07 24.49 21.05
N ALA A 517 -9.50 24.76 19.81
CA ALA A 517 -10.53 25.76 19.55
C ALA A 517 -11.87 25.38 20.20
N ILE A 518 -12.24 24.09 20.19
CA ILE A 518 -13.45 23.61 20.86
C ILE A 518 -13.33 23.72 22.39
N GLN A 519 -12.18 23.39 22.99
CA GLN A 519 -11.94 23.58 24.43
C GLN A 519 -12.16 25.03 24.83
N ASN A 520 -11.59 25.99 24.09
CA ASN A 520 -11.78 27.42 24.36
C ASN A 520 -13.25 27.86 24.23
N ARG A 521 -13.98 27.32 23.24
CA ARG A 521 -15.41 27.60 23.05
C ARG A 521 -16.26 27.01 24.18
N LEU A 522 -15.96 25.79 24.63
CA LEU A 522 -16.66 25.14 25.74
C LEU A 522 -16.37 25.87 27.06
N ASP A 523 -15.14 26.30 27.30
CA ASP A 523 -14.77 27.07 28.50
C ASP A 523 -15.51 28.44 28.54
N SER A 524 -15.56 29.11 27.39
CA SER A 524 -16.35 30.34 27.22
C SER A 524 -17.84 30.09 27.46
N ALA A 525 -18.37 28.97 26.95
CA ALA A 525 -19.76 28.58 27.17
C ALA A 525 -20.03 28.30 28.65
N VAL A 526 -19.15 27.58 29.36
CA VAL A 526 -19.25 27.33 30.81
C VAL A 526 -19.30 28.66 31.58
N THR A 527 -18.39 29.59 31.27
CA THR A 527 -18.37 30.91 31.91
C THR A 527 -19.68 31.67 31.68
N ASN A 528 -20.20 31.67 30.45
CA ASN A 528 -21.48 32.32 30.13
C ASN A 528 -22.69 31.65 30.81
N LEU A 529 -22.71 30.32 30.85
CA LEU A 529 -23.75 29.53 31.52
C LEU A 529 -23.77 29.81 33.02
N ASN A 530 -22.60 29.89 33.66
CA ASN A 530 -22.48 30.23 35.07
C ASN A 530 -22.99 31.65 35.35
N ASN A 531 -22.59 32.63 34.54
CA ASN A 531 -23.08 34.01 34.67
C ASN A 531 -24.60 34.10 34.49
N THR A 532 -25.13 33.41 33.48
CA THR A 532 -26.59 33.38 33.23
C THR A 532 -27.33 32.69 34.37
N THR A 533 -26.76 31.63 34.93
CA THR A 533 -27.31 30.91 36.09
C THR A 533 -27.35 31.83 37.32
N THR A 534 -26.29 32.59 37.59
CA THR A 534 -26.26 33.58 38.69
C THR A 534 -27.31 34.67 38.47
N ASN A 535 -27.35 35.27 37.27
CA ASN A 535 -28.32 36.33 36.95
C ASN A 535 -29.77 35.85 37.06
N LEU A 536 -30.07 34.63 36.59
CA LEU A 536 -31.41 34.04 36.72
C LEU A 536 -31.75 33.69 38.17
N SER A 537 -30.77 33.25 38.96
CA SER A 537 -30.96 32.99 40.39
C SER A 537 -31.25 34.28 41.16
N GLU A 538 -30.56 35.38 40.85
CA GLU A 538 -30.87 36.70 41.40
C GLU A 538 -32.25 37.21 40.97
N ALA A 539 -32.61 37.03 39.70
CA ALA A 539 -33.94 37.39 39.19
C ALA A 539 -35.05 36.56 39.85
N GLN A 540 -34.80 35.26 40.09
CA GLN A 540 -35.70 34.39 40.84
C GLN A 540 -35.85 34.85 42.28
N SER A 541 -34.74 35.16 42.97
CA SER A 541 -34.73 35.67 44.34
C SER A 541 -35.59 36.94 44.47
N ARG A 542 -35.46 37.91 43.55
CA ARG A 542 -36.29 39.14 43.57
C ARG A 542 -37.79 38.88 43.42
N ILE A 543 -38.18 37.76 42.80
CA ILE A 543 -39.58 37.39 42.60
C ILE A 543 -40.09 36.59 43.80
N GLN A 544 -39.30 35.62 44.24
CA GLN A 544 -39.75 34.57 45.14
C GLN A 544 -39.39 34.84 46.60
N ASP A 545 -38.31 35.55 46.90
CA ASP A 545 -37.85 35.71 48.28
C ASP A 545 -38.67 36.74 49.04
N ALA A 546 -38.92 36.45 50.31
CA ALA A 546 -39.58 37.36 51.24
C ALA A 546 -38.58 38.36 51.82
N ASP A 547 -38.95 39.65 51.81
CA ASP A 547 -38.24 40.63 52.62
C ASP A 547 -38.58 40.40 54.10
N TYR A 548 -37.60 39.86 54.83
CA TYR A 548 -37.72 39.55 56.24
C TYR A 548 -38.18 40.75 57.07
N ALA A 549 -37.68 41.95 56.79
CA ALA A 549 -38.05 43.15 57.56
C ALA A 549 -39.53 43.50 57.38
N THR A 550 -40.01 43.39 56.14
CA THR A 550 -41.41 43.65 55.80
C THR A 550 -42.35 42.57 56.37
N GLU A 551 -42.01 41.29 56.24
CA GLU A 551 -42.86 40.20 56.74
C GLU A 551 -42.91 40.14 58.27
N VAL A 552 -41.80 40.44 58.97
CA VAL A 552 -41.80 40.59 60.44
C VAL A 552 -42.69 41.76 60.85
N SER A 553 -42.64 42.89 60.15
CA SER A 553 -43.51 44.04 60.43
C SER A 553 -44.99 43.70 60.27
N ASN A 554 -45.33 42.98 59.20
CA ASN A 554 -46.69 42.50 58.93
C ASN A 554 -47.17 41.48 59.98
N MET A 555 -46.31 40.54 60.38
CA MET A 555 -46.58 39.58 61.45
C MET A 555 -46.84 40.31 62.78
N SER A 556 -45.96 41.23 63.18
CA SER A 556 -46.14 42.00 64.42
C SER A 556 -47.41 42.84 64.40
N LYS A 557 -47.73 43.48 63.27
CA LYS A 557 -48.99 44.21 63.09
C LYS A 557 -50.20 43.29 63.21
N ALA A 558 -50.17 42.12 62.58
CA ALA A 558 -51.24 41.13 62.67
C ALA A 558 -51.40 40.59 64.09
N GLN A 559 -50.32 40.34 64.83
CA GLN A 559 -50.38 39.93 66.24
C GLN A 559 -51.03 41.00 67.13
N ILE A 560 -50.67 42.27 66.95
CA ILE A 560 -51.27 43.40 67.69
C ILE A 560 -52.77 43.51 67.39
N ILE A 561 -53.17 43.41 66.11
CA ILE A 561 -54.58 43.45 65.71
C ILE A 561 -55.36 42.24 66.26
N GLN A 562 -54.72 41.07 66.39
CA GLN A 562 -55.35 39.87 66.94
C GLN A 562 -55.65 40.06 68.44
N GLN A 563 -54.70 40.59 69.19
CA GLN A 563 -54.87 40.92 70.61
C GLN A 563 -55.94 42.00 70.82
N ALA A 564 -55.92 43.06 70.00
CA ALA A 564 -56.91 44.12 70.03
C ALA A 564 -58.32 43.62 69.63
N GLY A 565 -58.41 42.78 68.59
CA GLY A 565 -59.65 42.17 68.11
C GLY A 565 -60.31 41.29 69.16
N ASN A 566 -59.53 40.47 69.88
CA ASN A 566 -60.02 39.66 71.00
C ASN A 566 -60.56 40.53 72.15
N SER A 567 -59.91 41.66 72.44
CA SER A 567 -60.40 42.63 73.43
C SER A 567 -61.72 43.30 73.00
N VAL A 568 -61.86 43.64 71.71
CA VAL A 568 -63.09 44.23 71.15
C VAL A 568 -64.21 43.19 71.05
N LEU A 569 -63.92 41.93 70.70
CA LEU A 569 -64.89 40.83 70.68
C LEU A 569 -65.43 40.55 72.09
N ALA A 570 -64.56 40.56 73.10
CA ALA A 570 -64.96 40.43 74.49
C ALA A 570 -65.92 41.55 74.92
N LYS A 571 -65.64 42.81 74.54
CA LYS A 571 -66.55 43.95 74.77
C LYS A 571 -67.85 43.87 73.96
N ALA A 572 -67.78 43.45 72.71
CA ALA A 572 -68.94 43.32 71.82
C ALA A 572 -69.92 42.21 72.25
N ASN A 573 -69.44 41.18 72.96
CA ASN A 573 -70.27 40.13 73.55
C ASN A 573 -70.84 40.51 74.93
N GLN A 574 -70.23 41.47 75.65
CA GLN A 574 -70.75 41.98 76.92
C GLN A 574 -72.01 42.84 76.75
N VAL A 575 -72.13 43.61 75.67
CA VAL A 575 -73.27 44.53 75.45
C VAL A 575 -74.62 43.81 75.35
N PRO A 576 -74.78 42.72 74.56
CA PRO A 576 -76.03 41.94 74.55
C PRO A 576 -76.27 41.17 75.85
N GLN A 577 -75.22 40.70 76.54
CA GLN A 577 -75.34 40.01 77.83
C GLN A 577 -75.84 40.94 78.94
N GLN A 578 -75.41 42.20 78.95
CA GLN A 578 -75.93 43.23 79.86
C GLN A 578 -77.41 43.53 79.58
N VAL A 579 -77.83 43.54 78.31
CA VAL A 579 -79.25 43.75 77.93
C VAL A 579 -80.12 42.53 78.23
N LEU A 580 -79.64 41.30 78.00
CA LEU A 580 -80.32 40.06 78.41
C LEU A 580 -80.41 39.92 79.94
N SER A 581 -79.37 40.34 80.68
CA SER A 581 -79.38 40.43 82.14
C SER A 581 -80.40 41.44 82.67
N LEU A 582 -80.73 42.48 81.90
CA LEU A 582 -81.76 43.48 82.22
C LEU A 582 -83.18 43.07 81.79
N LEU A 583 -83.31 41.99 80.98
CA LEU A 583 -84.59 41.44 80.51
C LEU A 583 -84.97 40.11 81.20
N GLN A 584 -84.02 39.47 81.91
CA GLN A 584 -84.23 38.24 82.69
C GLN A 584 -84.21 38.45 84.22
N GLY A 585 -83.93 39.67 84.70
CA GLY A 585 -84.20 40.11 86.06
C GLY A 585 -85.42 41.02 86.06
#